data_AF-A0A5K0Y5T0-F1
#
_entry.id   AF-A0A5K0Y5T0-F1
#
_cell.length_a   1.000
_cell.length_b   1.000
_cell.length_c   1.000
_cell.angle_alpha   90.00
_cell.angle_beta   90.00
_cell.angle_gamma   90.00
#
_symmetry.space_group_name_H-M   'P 1'
#
loop_
_entity.id
_entity.type
_entity.pdbx_description
1 polymer ?
#
loop_
_entity_poly.entity_id
_entity_poly.type
_entity_poly.pdbx_seq_one_letter_code
_entity_poly.pdbx_strand_id
1 'polypeptide(L)' 'AWSLWSEEKGTEFIDPVLKDAATSTSNQMLRCLHIGFLCIQEDPATRPTMSTVVLMLGNDS' A
#
# COMPACT_ATOMS: atom_id res chain seq x y z
N ALA A 1 10.27 0.44 8.67
CA ALA A 1 9.00 0.19 7.96
C ALA A 1 7.90 1.12 8.46
N TRP A 2 7.38 0.91 9.68
CA TRP A 2 6.33 1.75 10.27
C TRP A 2 6.73 3.22 10.43
N SER A 3 7.95 3.50 10.89
CA SER A 3 8.47 4.87 11.02
C SER A 3 8.50 5.66 9.70
N LEU A 4 8.91 5.02 8.60
CA LEU A 4 8.95 5.65 7.28
C LEU A 4 7.55 5.95 6.73
N TRP A 5 6.57 5.10 7.04
CA TRP A 5 5.17 5.35 6.70
C TRP A 5 4.58 6.51 7.53
N SER A 6 4.86 6.57 8.83
CA SER A 6 4.42 7.66 9.70
C SER A 6 5.00 9.02 9.33
N GLU A 7 6.11 9.05 8.60
CA GLU A 7 6.76 10.27 8.09
C GLU A 7 6.33 10.61 6.64
N GLU A 8 5.29 9.97 6.09
CA GLU A 8 4.85 10.09 4.69
C GLU A 8 5.92 9.73 3.64
N LYS A 9 7.04 9.13 4.07
CA LYS A 9 8.13 8.66 3.20
C LYS A 9 7.86 7.26 2.63
N GLY A 10 6.62 7.01 2.24
CA GLY A 10 6.20 5.70 1.70
C GLY A 10 6.98 5.28 0.45
N THR A 11 7.47 6.24 -0.34
CA THR A 11 8.31 6.01 -1.52
C THR A 11 9.73 5.52 -1.20
N GLU A 12 10.24 5.81 0.01
CA GLU A 12 11.54 5.29 0.48
C GLU A 12 11.44 3.83 0.94
N PHE A 13 10.22 3.32 1.11
CA PHE A 13 9.95 1.92 1.42
C PHE A 13 9.99 1.01 0.18
N ILE A 14 9.96 1.60 -1.01
CA ILE A 14 9.97 0.86 -2.27
C ILE A 14 11.35 0.25 -2.48
N ASP A 15 11.37 -1.08 -2.67
CA ASP A 15 12.60 -1.82 -2.97
C ASP A 15 13.36 -1.15 -4.14
N PRO A 16 14.68 -0.94 -4.03
CA PRO A 16 15.47 -0.33 -5.09
C PRO A 16 15.31 -0.99 -6.46
N VAL A 17 15.07 -2.30 -6.51
CA VAL A 17 14.84 -3.06 -7.76
C VAL A 17 13.53 -2.64 -8.43
N LEU A 18 12.56 -2.17 -7.65
CA LEU A 18 11.26 -1.71 -8.13
C LEU A 18 11.22 -0.20 -8.39
N LYS A 19 12.25 0.58 -8.03
CA LYS A 19 12.23 2.06 -8.18
C LYS A 19 12.04 2.52 -9.63
N ASP A 20 12.64 1.84 -10.59
CA ASP A 20 12.51 2.20 -12.02
C ASP A 20 11.13 1.85 -12.59
N ALA A 21 10.46 0.82 -12.04
CA ALA A 21 9.07 0.53 -12.37
C ALA A 21 8.11 1.49 -11.64
N ALA A 22 8.46 1.85 -10.40
CA ALA A 22 7.68 2.70 -9.51
C ALA A 22 7.49 4.13 -10.02
N THR A 23 8.38 4.67 -10.85
CA THR A 23 8.16 6.00 -11.46
C THR A 23 6.95 6.03 -12.39
N SER A 24 6.56 4.89 -12.98
CA SER A 24 5.36 4.75 -13.82
C SER A 24 4.12 4.22 -13.09
N THR A 25 4.30 3.53 -11.96
CA THR A 25 3.22 2.88 -11.17
C THR A 25 3.18 3.31 -9.71
N SER A 26 3.76 4.47 -9.36
CA SER A 26 3.90 4.98 -7.99
C SER A 26 2.57 4.97 -7.22
N ASN A 27 1.49 5.41 -7.86
CA ASN A 27 0.15 5.42 -7.27
C ASN A 27 -0.36 4.01 -6.95
N GLN A 28 -0.14 3.04 -7.85
CA GLN A 28 -0.54 1.66 -7.61
C GLN A 28 0.29 1.02 -6.49
N MET A 29 1.58 1.33 -6.42
CA MET A 29 2.45 0.84 -5.35
C MET A 29 2.10 1.41 -3.98
N LEU A 30 1.87 2.72 -3.90
CA LEU A 30 1.40 3.37 -2.66
C LEU A 30 0.03 2.84 -2.24
N ARG A 31 -0.87 2.59 -3.20
CA ARG A 31 -2.17 1.94 -2.97
C ARG A 31 -2.00 0.54 -2.40
N CYS A 32 -1.17 -0.30 -3.01
CA CYS A 32 -0.87 -1.64 -2.50
C CYS A 32 -0.27 -1.61 -1.09
N LEU A 33 0.63 -0.66 -0.81
CA LEU A 33 1.22 -0.47 0.50
C LEU A 33 0.15 -0.11 1.54
N HIS A 34 -0.71 0.85 1.23
CA HIS A 34 -1.82 1.29 2.09
C HIS A 34 -2.79 0.13 2.39
N ILE A 35 -3.19 -0.61 1.35
CA ILE A 35 -4.06 -1.79 1.49
C ILE A 35 -3.37 -2.86 2.36
N GLY A 36 -2.07 -3.09 2.16
CA GLY A 36 -1.27 -4.01 2.97
C GLY A 36 -1.29 -3.64 4.45
N PHE A 37 -1.15 -2.35 4.78
CA PHE A 37 -1.26 -1.86 6.15
C PHE A 37 -2.65 -2.13 6.76
N LEU A 38 -3.73 -1.85 6.02
CA LEU A 38 -5.10 -2.13 6.49
C LEU A 38 -5.33 -3.62 6.78
N CYS A 39 -4.70 -4.52 6.02
CA CYS A 39 -4.85 -5.97 6.19
C CYS A 39 -4.16 -6.53 7.44
N ILE A 40 -3.16 -5.83 7.99
CA ILE A 40 -2.36 -6.30 9.13
C ILE A 40 -2.67 -5.57 10.44
N GLN A 41 -3.76 -4.79 10.48
CA GLN A 41 -4.17 -4.08 11.68
C GLN A 41 -4.36 -5.01 12.87
N GLU A 42 -3.97 -4.55 14.06
CA GLU A 42 -4.05 -5.33 15.30
C GLU A 42 -5.50 -5.75 15.58
N ASP A 43 -6.44 -4.80 15.51
CA ASP A 43 -7.88 -5.07 15.64
C ASP A 43 -8.42 -5.74 14.37
N PRO A 44 -8.86 -7.02 14.44
CA PRO A 44 -9.44 -7.73 13.30
C PRO A 44 -10.68 -7.05 12.70
N ALA A 45 -11.45 -6.30 13.50
CA ALA A 45 -12.65 -5.61 13.02
C ALA A 45 -12.34 -4.45 12.06
N THR A 46 -11.10 -3.92 12.10
CA THR A 46 -10.65 -2.84 11.21
C THR A 46 -10.08 -3.34 9.88
N ARG A 47 -9.86 -4.65 9.75
CA ARG A 47 -9.32 -5.24 8.53
C ARG A 47 -10.38 -5.26 7.42
N PRO A 48 -10.03 -4.89 6.18
CA PRO A 48 -10.95 -4.98 5.06
C PRO A 48 -11.25 -6.45 4.74
N THR A 49 -12.46 -6.71 4.23
CA THR A 49 -12.79 -8.01 3.65
C THR A 49 -12.04 -8.20 2.33
N MET A 50 -11.82 -9.44 1.91
CA MET A 50 -11.16 -9.72 0.62
C MET A 50 -11.91 -9.13 -0.58
N SER A 51 -13.24 -9.02 -0.52
CA SER A 51 -14.01 -8.32 -1.55
C SER A 51 -13.67 -6.83 -1.61
N THR A 52 -13.53 -6.17 -0.46
CA THR A 52 -13.13 -4.76 -0.38
C THR A 52 -11.70 -4.57 -0.88
N VAL A 53 -10.79 -5.49 -0.55
CA VAL A 53 -9.41 -5.46 -1.06
C VAL A 53 -9.38 -5.53 -2.59
N VAL A 54 -10.13 -6.45 -3.20
CA VAL A 54 -10.21 -6.57 -4.67
C VAL A 54 -10.79 -5.30 -5.30
N LEU A 55 -11.82 -4.70 -4.68
CA LEU A 55 -12.38 -3.42 -5.14
C LEU A 55 -11.35 -2.28 -5.06
N MET A 56 -10.61 -2.18 -3.95
CA MET A 56 -9.57 -1.17 -3.76
C MET A 56 -8.42 -1.34 -4.76
N LEU A 57 -8.04 -2.57 -5.10
CA LEU A 57 -7.00 -2.86 -6.08
C LEU A 57 -7.42 -2.58 -7.52
N GLY A 58 -8.69 -2.84 -7.86
CA GLY A 58 -9.24 -2.66 -9.21
C GLY A 58 -9.75 -1.25 -9.51
N ASN A 59 -9.76 -0.34 -8.55
CA ASN A 59 -10.17 1.04 -8.76
C ASN A 59 -9.02 1.86 -9.39
N ASP A 60 -8.95 1.90 -10.72
CA ASP A 60 -7.97 2.70 -11.50
C ASP A 60 -8.47 4.13 -11.78
N SER A 61 -8.87 4.85 -10.71
CA SER A 61 -9.10 6.31 -10.81
C SER A 61 -7.83 7.11 -10.55
#